data_AF-A0A357D4V3-F1
#
_entry.id   AF-A0A357D4V3-F1
#
_cell.length_a   1.000
_cell.length_b   1.000
_cell.length_c   1.000
_cell.angle_alpha   90.00
_cell.angle_beta   90.00
_cell.angle_gamma   90.00
#
_symmetry.space_group_name_H-M   'P 1'
#
loop_
_entity.id
_entity.type
_entity.pdbx_description
1 polymer ?
#
loop_
_entity_poly.entity_id
_entity_poly.type
_entity_poly.pdbx_seq_one_letter_code
_entity_poly.pdbx_strand_id
1 'polypeptide(L)'
;YGFAKYMRDALPNATYLGFTGTPIEGTDVNTPAVFGNYVDIYDISQAVTDGATVRIYYESRLAKISLSAEGKRLIKEFDDELAETELTETQKAKSKWTKLEALIGSADRIKLVA
;
A
#
# COMPACT_ATOMS: atom_id res chain seq x y z
N TYR A 1 20.79 11.81 -3.18
CA TYR A 1 21.38 11.50 -1.87
C TYR A 1 20.52 12.14 -0.78
N GLY A 2 20.19 11.43 0.30
CA GLY A 2 19.29 11.91 1.36
C GLY A 2 19.99 12.53 2.57
N PHE A 3 19.24 13.22 3.44
CA PHE A 3 19.75 13.88 4.66
C PHE A 3 20.56 12.97 5.58
N ALA A 4 20.21 11.67 5.66
CA ALA A 4 20.95 10.68 6.45
C ALA A 4 22.41 10.52 6.00
N LYS A 5 22.71 10.70 4.71
CA LYS A 5 24.08 10.63 4.19
C LYS A 5 24.90 11.84 4.66
N TYR A 6 24.36 13.05 4.48
CA TYR A 6 25.06 14.28 4.88
C TYR A 6 25.36 14.31 6.39
N MET A 7 24.45 13.77 7.21
CA MET A 7 24.67 13.67 8.65
C MET A 7 25.85 12.74 9.00
N ARG A 8 25.98 11.62 8.29
CA ARG A 8 27.10 10.68 8.48
C ARG A 8 28.43 11.22 8.01
N ASP A 9 28.42 11.91 6.88
CA ASP A 9 29.61 12.55 6.33
C ASP A 9 30.11 13.66 7.29
N ALA A 10 29.18 14.39 7.94
CA ALA A 10 29.52 15.45 8.89
C ALA A 10 29.97 14.95 10.27
N LEU A 11 29.47 13.79 10.73
CA LEU A 11 29.73 13.25 12.06
C LEU A 11 30.20 11.78 12.00
N PRO A 12 31.41 11.51 11.50
CA PRO A 12 31.86 10.14 11.21
C PRO A 12 32.05 9.27 12.46
N ASN A 13 32.32 9.88 13.62
CA ASN A 13 32.60 9.17 14.87
C ASN A 13 31.41 9.13 15.84
N ALA A 14 30.23 9.59 15.41
CA ALA A 14 29.04 9.58 16.25
C ALA A 14 28.35 8.20 16.27
N THR A 15 27.70 7.89 17.38
CA THR A 15 26.78 6.74 17.47
C THR A 15 25.39 7.15 16.97
N TYR A 16 24.80 6.34 16.09
CA TYR A 16 23.49 6.59 15.51
C TYR A 16 22.45 5.62 16.10
N LEU A 17 21.36 6.16 16.64
CA LEU A 17 20.23 5.39 17.14
C LEU A 17 18.96 5.82 16.40
N GLY A 18 18.21 4.85 15.89
CA GLY A 18 16.95 5.07 15.18
C GLY A 18 15.79 4.37 15.88
N PHE A 19 14.67 5.07 16.01
CA PHE A 19 13.41 4.50 16.48
C PHE A 19 12.42 4.48 15.31
N THR A 20 11.80 3.35 15.06
CA THR A 20 10.78 3.21 14.02
C THR A 20 9.68 2.27 14.48
N GLY A 21 8.42 2.64 14.25
CA GLY A 21 7.27 1.77 14.47
C GLY A 21 6.93 0.90 13.26
N THR A 22 7.49 1.23 12.08
CA THR A 22 7.26 0.52 10.82
C THR A 22 8.59 0.47 10.07
N PRO A 23 9.49 -0.48 10.42
CA PRO A 23 10.73 -0.64 9.68
C PRO A 23 10.43 -0.94 8.21
N ILE A 24 11.15 -0.29 7.30
CA ILE A 24 11.03 -0.55 5.87
C ILE A 24 12.19 -1.46 5.47
N GLU A 25 11.86 -2.65 4.98
CA GLU A 25 12.80 -3.63 4.44
C GLU A 25 12.61 -3.72 2.91
N GLY A 26 12.74 -2.57 2.23
CA GLY A 26 12.63 -2.48 0.78
C GLY A 26 14.01 -2.49 0.11
N THR A 27 14.04 -2.85 -1.17
CA THR A 27 15.25 -2.80 -2.02
C THR A 27 15.85 -1.39 -2.15
N ASP A 28 15.04 -0.35 -1.96
CA ASP A 28 15.42 1.06 -2.21
C ASP A 28 15.71 1.85 -0.92
N VAL A 29 15.12 1.45 0.21
CA VAL A 29 15.34 2.05 1.54
C VAL A 29 15.33 0.93 2.57
N ASN A 30 16.52 0.63 3.12
CA ASN A 30 16.73 -0.44 4.08
C ASN A 30 17.10 0.17 5.45
N THR A 31 16.15 0.19 6.38
CA THR A 31 16.35 0.75 7.73
C THR A 31 17.51 0.07 8.48
N PRO A 32 17.63 -1.28 8.48
CA PRO A 32 18.81 -1.97 9.02
C PRO A 32 20.13 -1.59 8.35
N ALA A 33 20.17 -1.39 7.04
CA ALA A 33 21.41 -1.00 6.34
C ALA A 33 21.91 0.39 6.78
N VAL A 34 21.01 1.24 7.27
CA VAL A 34 21.38 2.54 7.81
C VAL A 34 21.76 2.42 9.28
N PHE A 35 20.93 1.82 10.14
CA PHE A 35 21.13 1.88 11.60
C PHE A 35 21.81 0.65 12.22
N GLY A 36 22.05 -0.39 11.44
CA GLY A 36 22.56 -1.67 11.92
C GLY A 36 21.45 -2.59 12.43
N ASN A 37 21.83 -3.53 13.29
CA ASN A 37 20.91 -4.50 13.86
C ASN A 37 19.94 -3.85 14.84
N TYR A 38 18.74 -4.41 14.97
CA TYR A 38 17.82 -4.05 16.03
C TYR A 38 18.45 -4.32 17.40
N VAL A 39 18.43 -3.31 18.28
CA VAL A 39 18.83 -3.46 19.69
C VAL A 39 17.71 -4.10 20.49
N ASP A 40 16.47 -3.70 20.20
CA ASP A 40 15.25 -4.22 20.81
C ASP A 40 14.07 -4.04 19.85
N ILE A 41 13.05 -4.88 19.99
CA ILE A 41 11.81 -4.80 19.20
C ILE A 41 10.63 -4.90 20.16
N TYR A 42 9.86 -3.82 20.25
CA TYR A 42 8.59 -3.79 20.96
C TYR A 42 7.44 -3.78 19.95
N ASP A 43 6.83 -4.93 19.73
CA ASP A 43 5.77 -5.07 18.73
C ASP A 43 4.40 -4.61 19.24
N ILE A 44 3.46 -4.42 18.30
CA ILE A 44 2.11 -3.97 18.62
C ILE A 44 1.33 -5.02 19.45
N SER A 45 1.65 -6.31 19.32
CA SER A 45 0.99 -7.37 20.06
C SER A 45 1.38 -7.33 21.54
N GLN A 46 2.65 -7.08 21.82
CA GLN A 46 3.18 -6.86 23.17
C GLN A 46 2.59 -5.58 23.78
N ALA A 47 2.56 -4.49 23.01
CA ALA A 47 1.93 -3.23 23.43
C ALA A 47 0.46 -3.38 23.84
N VAL A 48 -0.29 -4.21 23.11
CA VAL A 48 -1.69 -4.54 23.43
C VAL A 48 -1.78 -5.42 24.68
N THR A 49 -0.87 -6.39 24.85
CA THR A 49 -0.85 -7.32 25.99
C THR A 49 -0.56 -6.61 27.30
N ASP A 50 0.38 -5.66 27.28
CA ASP A 50 0.77 -4.87 28.45
C ASP A 50 -0.23 -3.74 28.78
N GLY A 51 -1.23 -3.53 27.91
CA GLY A 51 -2.20 -2.44 28.02
C GLY A 51 -1.64 -1.05 27.70
N ALA A 52 -0.45 -0.98 27.09
CA ALA A 52 0.15 0.27 26.62
C ALA A 52 -0.58 0.85 25.40
N THR A 53 -1.23 0.00 24.61
CA THR A 53 -2.08 0.40 23.47
C THR A 53 -3.47 -0.23 23.55
N VAL A 54 -4.45 0.43 22.93
CA VAL A 54 -5.81 -0.13 22.78
C VAL A 54 -5.85 -1.16 21.65
N ARG A 55 -6.74 -2.15 21.76
CA ARG A 55 -6.94 -3.16 20.71
C ARG A 55 -7.42 -2.52 19.41
N ILE A 56 -6.73 -2.85 18.32
CA ILE A 56 -7.09 -2.44 16.96
C ILE A 56 -7.91 -3.57 16.32
N TYR A 57 -9.15 -3.27 15.93
CA TYR A 57 -9.99 -4.19 15.17
C TYR A 57 -10.02 -3.71 13.72
N TYR A 58 -9.54 -4.55 12.79
CA TYR A 58 -9.62 -4.25 11.37
C TYR A 58 -10.92 -4.81 10.79
N GLU A 59 -11.90 -3.95 10.58
CA GLU A 59 -13.05 -4.29 9.76
C GLU A 59 -12.73 -4.02 8.29
N SER A 60 -12.57 -5.08 7.51
CA SER A 60 -12.49 -4.96 6.06
C SER A 60 -13.85 -4.52 5.53
N ARG A 61 -14.04 -3.21 5.32
CA ARG A 61 -15.13 -2.67 4.52
C ARG A 61 -14.82 -2.89 3.04
N LEU A 62 -14.87 -4.16 2.62
CA LEU A 62 -15.06 -4.49 1.22
C LEU A 62 -16.43 -3.92 0.85
N ALA A 63 -16.47 -2.66 0.40
CA ALA A 63 -17.61 -2.14 -0.30
C ALA A 63 -17.92 -3.18 -1.37
N LYS A 64 -19.04 -3.90 -1.22
CA LYS A 64 -19.54 -4.79 -2.25
C LYS A 64 -19.89 -3.88 -3.40
N ILE A 65 -18.94 -3.62 -4.27
CA ILE A 65 -19.16 -2.80 -5.44
C ILE A 65 -19.95 -3.67 -6.38
N SER A 66 -21.27 -3.68 -6.17
CA SER A 66 -22.20 -4.25 -7.12
C SER A 66 -22.10 -3.38 -8.35
N LEU A 67 -21.39 -3.86 -9.37
CA LEU A 67 -21.39 -3.25 -10.69
C LEU A 67 -22.84 -2.99 -11.09
N SER A 68 -23.16 -1.71 -11.31
CA SER A 68 -24.45 -1.31 -11.86
C SER A 68 -24.68 -2.03 -13.20
N ALA A 69 -25.94 -2.16 -13.62
CA ALA A 69 -26.26 -2.75 -14.92
C ALA A 69 -25.51 -2.04 -16.07
N GLU A 70 -25.30 -0.73 -15.94
CA GLU A 70 -24.48 0.08 -16.83
C GLU A 70 -22.99 -0.32 -16.76
N GLY A 71 -22.41 -0.46 -15.56
CA GLY A 71 -21.03 -0.92 -15.39
C GLY A 71 -20.77 -2.30 -15.99
N LYS A 72 -21.74 -3.23 -15.89
CA LYS A 72 -21.65 -4.54 -16.55
C LYS A 72 -21.68 -4.43 -18.08
N ARG A 73 -22.48 -3.50 -18.62
CA ARG A 73 -22.55 -3.26 -20.07
C ARG A 73 -21.25 -2.68 -20.61
N LEU A 74 -20.69 -1.67 -19.93
CA LEU A 74 -19.40 -1.08 -20.29
C LEU A 74 -18.24 -2.08 -20.21
N ILE A 75 -18.25 -2.99 -19.23
CA ILE A 75 -17.24 -4.06 -19.15
C ILE A 75 -17.36 -5.01 -20.35
N LYS A 76 -18.59 -5.36 -20.75
CA LYS A 76 -18.81 -6.23 -21.90
C LYS A 76 -18.34 -5.58 -23.20
N GLU A 77 -18.73 -4.32 -23.43
CA GLU A 77 -18.27 -3.54 -24.60
C GLU A 77 -16.73 -3.42 -24.63
N PHE A 78 -16.09 -3.31 -23.47
CA PHE A 78 -14.64 -3.24 -23.36
C PHE A 78 -13.94 -4.61 -23.56
N ASP A 79 -14.55 -5.69 -23.08
CA ASP A 79 -14.04 -7.04 -23.35
C ASP A 79 -14.09 -7.35 -24.85
N ASP A 80 -15.13 -6.88 -25.55
CA ASP A 80 -15.25 -7.00 -27.02
C ASP A 80 -14.18 -6.16 -27.74
N GLU A 81 -13.92 -4.93 -27.31
CA GLU A 81 -12.86 -4.04 -27.86
C GLU A 81 -11.43 -4.59 -27.64
N LEU A 82 -11.16 -5.15 -26.45
CA LEU A 82 -9.88 -5.79 -26.15
C LEU A 82 -9.70 -7.12 -26.90
N ALA A 83 -10.78 -7.79 -27.29
CA ALA A 83 -10.70 -9.00 -28.10
C ALA A 83 -10.27 -8.71 -29.54
N GLU A 84 -10.60 -7.54 -30.08
CA GLU A 84 -10.16 -7.07 -31.40
C GLU A 84 -8.72 -6.54 -31.42
N THR A 85 -8.13 -6.29 -30.25
CA THR A 85 -6.77 -5.75 -30.13
C THR A 85 -5.75 -6.85 -29.82
N GLU A 86 -4.65 -6.96 -30.59
CA GLU A 86 -3.53 -7.87 -30.29
C GLU A 86 -2.70 -7.38 -29.09
N LEU A 87 -3.27 -7.55 -27.89
CA LEU A 87 -2.60 -7.28 -26.63
C LEU A 87 -2.20 -8.60 -25.96
N THR A 88 -1.09 -8.59 -25.25
CA THR A 88 -0.74 -9.71 -24.36
C THR A 88 -1.80 -9.83 -23.25
N GLU A 89 -2.05 -11.05 -22.77
CA GLU A 89 -3.03 -11.30 -21.70
C GLU A 89 -2.79 -10.44 -20.45
N THR A 90 -1.53 -10.15 -20.13
CA THR A 90 -1.13 -9.27 -19.03
C THR A 90 -1.52 -7.81 -19.26
N GLN A 91 -1.42 -7.32 -20.50
CA GLN A 91 -1.84 -5.96 -20.86
C GLN A 91 -3.36 -5.83 -20.86
N LYS A 92 -4.08 -6.83 -21.36
CA LYS A 92 -5.55 -6.89 -21.30
C LYS A 92 -6.05 -6.86 -19.85
N ALA A 93 -5.46 -7.68 -18.99
CA ALA A 93 -5.79 -7.71 -17.57
C ALA A 93 -5.53 -6.35 -16.90
N LYS A 94 -4.38 -5.73 -17.15
CA LYS A 94 -4.03 -4.42 -16.56
C LYS A 94 -5.00 -3.31 -17.00
N SER A 95 -5.32 -3.22 -18.29
CA SER A 95 -6.27 -2.22 -18.78
C SER A 95 -7.69 -2.43 -18.23
N LYS A 96 -8.13 -3.69 -18.10
CA LYS A 96 -9.40 -4.05 -17.48
C LYS A 96 -9.48 -3.63 -16.02
N TRP A 97 -8.42 -3.88 -15.24
CA TRP A 97 -8.34 -3.49 -13.84
C TRP A 97 -8.38 -1.96 -13.65
N THR A 98 -7.60 -1.20 -14.43
CA THR A 98 -7.58 0.28 -14.32
C THR A 98 -8.94 0.91 -14.61
N LYS A 99 -9.66 0.42 -15.65
CA LYS A 99 -10.98 0.95 -16.02
C LYS A 99 -12.05 0.56 -15.00
N LEU A 100 -11.95 -0.64 -14.44
CA LEU A 100 -12.79 -1.10 -13.34
C LEU A 100 -12.59 -0.22 -12.10
N GLU A 101 -11.35 0.07 -11.71
CA GLU A 101 -11.05 0.99 -10.60
C GLU A 101 -11.62 2.39 -10.82
N ALA A 102 -11.56 2.92 -12.05
CA ALA A 102 -12.12 4.25 -12.36
C ALA A 102 -13.66 4.30 -12.26
N LEU A 103 -14.34 3.23 -12.70
CA LEU A 103 -15.80 3.09 -12.59
C LEU A 103 -16.25 2.95 -11.13
N ILE A 104 -15.50 2.16 -10.37
CA ILE A 104 -15.79 1.83 -8.98
C ILE A 104 -15.45 2.99 -8.02
N GLY A 105 -14.36 3.71 -8.31
CA GLY A 105 -13.75 4.65 -7.39
C GLY A 105 -14.36 6.05 -7.39
N SER A 106 -15.13 6.45 -8.41
CA SER A 106 -15.40 7.88 -8.66
C SER A 106 -16.69 8.44 -8.04
N ALA A 107 -17.72 7.63 -7.73
CA ALA A 107 -19.00 8.18 -7.24
C ALA A 107 -19.57 7.49 -5.98
N ASP A 108 -19.49 6.16 -5.88
CA ASP A 108 -20.18 5.44 -4.80
C ASP A 108 -19.37 5.34 -3.50
N ARG A 109 -18.03 5.31 -3.59
CA ARG A 109 -17.15 5.19 -2.41
C ARG A 109 -17.28 6.39 -1.47
N ILE A 110 -17.39 7.61 -2.00
CA ILE A 110 -17.47 8.84 -1.18
C ILE A 110 -18.78 8.85 -0.38
N LYS A 111 -19.89 8.36 -0.95
CA LYS A 111 -21.19 8.29 -0.25
C LYS A 111 -21.28 7.19 0.80
N LEU A 112 -20.47 6.14 0.70
CA LEU A 112 -20.46 5.00 1.62
C LEU A 112 -19.53 5.19 2.83
N VAL A 113 -18.65 6.20 2.76
CA VAL A 113 -17.65 6.53 3.80
C VAL A 113 -18.02 7.81 4.56
N ALA A 114 -18.98 8.61 4.06
CA ALA A 114 -19.50 9.82 4.72
C ALA A 114 -20.61 9.53 5.73
#